data_AF-A0A839RK52-F1
#
_entry.id   AF-A0A839RK52-F1
#
_cell.length_a   1.000
_cell.length_b   1.000
_cell.length_c   1.000
_cell.angle_alpha   90.00
_cell.angle_beta   90.00
_cell.angle_gamma   90.00
#
_symmetry.space_group_name_H-M   'P 1'
#
loop_
_entity.id
_entity.type
_entity.pdbx_description
1 polymer ?
#
loop_
_entity_poly.entity_id
_entity_poly.type
_entity_poly.pdbx_seq_one_letter_code
_entity_poly.pdbx_strand_id
1 'polypeptide(L)'
;MHAETAEQLEQGKRALANGDWETARDVLSCAVSGTDDPDVGFHYARAAEWAGDYRDAVKYYERAFTGYCEKGRCRDAAYIAGRELSFLHAAVYGNTPVAEGWLQRALDLAHDIGDCTEAGWVELAAALMTDDPDAKDGHIARAEAIAEVTGDVNLRFAAMAHTGVSRVLRGEIVEGIRLLDTSATAVISGEVTDYLVAGEIFCHMLFSCEAAQDVVRAQRWLTAATEYGARSHADWIPAICRTHFGGILTAAGRVTDAEEQLCSALTLYDASYEALRSSAMVRLADLRVRQGRFDEAARMLAGFEFDSYAVRPLARLHFARGDLGMARRVLVRVLTAECTPMNAAHWALLTEIAVARDDMPLARDAESRLTRLARLCELPSIRAYSSYASGLVGEAVGNNDDALTSYDQALKHFSDAALPLEAARTRLAIARLTATTEPEIAASEAHTALRVFETLAARFDADQTASLLRQLGQPGRSSPRTMGPLTNRESEVLRLVSEGLPNDEIADRLFLSKRTVEHHISSIFRKFGVSSRAEAIAAALRRSGE
;
A
#
# COMPACT_ATOMS: atom_id res chain seq x y z
N MET A 1 32.04 -37.91 7.75
CA MET A 1 31.99 -36.76 6.83
C MET A 1 30.80 -36.84 5.89
N HIS A 2 30.76 -37.69 4.83
CA HIS A 2 29.61 -37.71 3.91
C HIS A 2 28.23 -37.97 4.55
N ALA A 3 28.12 -38.89 5.52
CA ALA A 3 26.84 -39.15 6.19
C ALA A 3 26.36 -37.99 7.09
N GLU A 4 27.31 -37.32 7.74
CA GLU A 4 27.05 -36.17 8.62
C GLU A 4 26.65 -34.93 7.82
N THR A 5 27.32 -34.67 6.70
CA THR A 5 26.96 -33.58 5.77
C THR A 5 25.57 -33.79 5.16
N ALA A 6 25.21 -35.03 4.82
CA ALA A 6 23.88 -35.35 4.30
C ALA A 6 22.77 -35.15 5.35
N GLU A 7 23.03 -35.51 6.61
CA GLU A 7 22.11 -35.27 7.72
C GLU A 7 21.91 -33.78 7.98
N GLN A 8 23.00 -33.01 8.00
CA GLN A 8 22.95 -31.54 8.13
C GLN A 8 22.18 -30.89 6.99
N LEU A 9 22.35 -31.36 5.74
CA LEU A 9 21.61 -30.86 4.60
C LEU A 9 20.10 -31.07 4.77
N GLU A 10 19.67 -32.27 5.16
CA GLU A 10 18.25 -32.57 5.35
C GLU A 10 17.66 -31.82 6.56
N GLN A 11 18.43 -31.64 7.64
CA GLN A 11 18.03 -30.80 8.77
C GLN A 11 17.87 -29.34 8.35
N GLY A 12 18.83 -28.80 7.58
CA GLY A 12 18.78 -27.44 7.04
C GLY A 12 17.58 -27.22 6.12
N LYS A 13 17.29 -28.17 5.22
CA LYS A 13 16.10 -28.12 4.35
C LYS A 13 14.80 -28.09 5.14
N ARG A 14 14.68 -28.89 6.22
CA ARG A 14 13.50 -28.86 7.10
C ARG A 14 13.35 -27.53 7.82
N ALA A 15 14.45 -26.96 8.30
CA ALA A 15 14.43 -25.65 8.94
C ALA A 15 13.98 -24.56 7.94
N LEU A 16 14.54 -24.55 6.72
CA LEU A 16 14.08 -23.67 5.62
C LEU A 16 12.59 -23.85 5.32
N ALA A 17 12.10 -25.08 5.23
CA ALA A 17 10.69 -25.36 4.96
C ALA A 17 9.74 -24.88 6.08
N ASN A 18 10.25 -24.72 7.30
CA ASN A 18 9.50 -24.25 8.47
C ASN A 18 9.70 -22.75 8.74
N GLY A 19 10.47 -22.03 7.91
CA GLY A 19 10.77 -20.62 8.11
C GLY A 19 11.81 -20.30 9.19
N ASP A 20 12.56 -21.30 9.67
CA ASP A 20 13.61 -21.12 10.69
C ASP A 20 14.98 -20.89 10.03
N TRP A 21 15.16 -19.67 9.51
CA TRP A 21 16.31 -19.28 8.69
C TRP A 21 17.63 -19.28 9.46
N GLU A 22 17.60 -18.85 10.72
CA GLU A 22 18.79 -18.81 11.58
C GLU A 22 19.30 -20.22 11.86
N THR A 23 18.41 -21.13 12.28
CA THR A 23 18.78 -22.53 12.49
C THR A 23 19.24 -23.19 11.19
N ALA A 24 18.55 -22.93 10.08
CA ALA A 24 18.97 -23.44 8.78
C ALA A 24 20.40 -22.99 8.43
N ARG A 25 20.71 -21.69 8.60
CA ARG A 25 22.02 -21.13 8.29
C ARG A 25 23.09 -21.75 9.17
N ASP A 26 22.84 -21.85 10.47
CA ASP A 26 23.82 -22.35 11.43
C ASP A 26 24.14 -23.83 11.16
N VAL A 27 23.12 -24.66 10.91
CA VAL A 27 23.31 -26.08 10.55
C VAL A 27 24.06 -26.23 9.21
N LEU A 28 23.68 -25.45 8.20
CA LEU A 28 24.25 -25.55 6.86
C LEU A 28 25.66 -24.93 6.76
N SER A 29 26.02 -24.01 7.66
CA SER A 29 27.38 -23.40 7.71
C SER A 29 28.48 -24.44 7.98
N CYS A 30 28.18 -25.41 8.85
CA CYS A 30 29.05 -26.54 9.14
C CYS A 30 29.17 -27.47 7.90
N ALA A 31 28.04 -27.74 7.24
CA ALA A 31 28.00 -28.60 6.06
C ALA A 31 28.80 -28.01 4.89
N VAL A 32 28.59 -26.73 4.58
CA VAL A 32 29.19 -26.06 3.42
C VAL A 32 30.70 -25.85 3.55
N SER A 33 31.23 -25.88 4.78
CA SER A 33 32.67 -25.83 5.04
C SER A 33 33.37 -27.16 4.74
N GLY A 34 32.64 -28.28 4.72
CA GLY A 34 33.18 -29.64 4.58
C GLY A 34 33.00 -30.27 3.19
N THR A 35 32.38 -29.58 2.24
CA THR A 35 32.08 -30.12 0.90
C THR A 35 32.01 -29.04 -0.18
N ASP A 36 32.33 -29.41 -1.42
CA ASP A 36 32.10 -28.60 -2.63
C ASP A 36 30.83 -29.03 -3.38
N ASP A 37 29.91 -29.72 -2.70
CA ASP A 37 28.65 -30.11 -3.30
C ASP A 37 27.74 -28.89 -3.54
N PRO A 38 27.39 -28.56 -4.80
CA PRO A 38 26.56 -27.39 -5.11
C PRO A 38 25.19 -27.39 -4.43
N ASP A 39 24.59 -28.56 -4.12
CA ASP A 39 23.31 -28.60 -3.38
C ASP A 39 23.45 -28.06 -1.95
N VAL A 40 24.55 -28.38 -1.26
CA VAL A 40 24.82 -27.83 0.08
C VAL A 40 25.10 -26.34 -0.02
N GLY A 41 25.85 -25.91 -1.03
CA GLY A 41 26.11 -24.49 -1.32
C GLY A 41 24.82 -23.70 -1.58
N PHE A 42 23.92 -24.24 -2.41
CA PHE A 42 22.64 -23.61 -2.73
C PHE A 42 21.74 -23.45 -1.50
N HIS A 43 21.55 -24.52 -0.72
CA HIS A 43 20.72 -24.44 0.48
C HIS A 43 21.32 -23.54 1.55
N TYR A 44 22.65 -23.53 1.71
CA TYR A 44 23.32 -22.57 2.59
C TYR A 44 23.12 -21.14 2.11
N ALA A 45 23.30 -20.87 0.81
CA ALA A 45 23.08 -19.54 0.24
C ALA A 45 21.67 -19.03 0.51
N ARG A 46 20.65 -19.90 0.32
CA ARG A 46 19.26 -19.59 0.66
C ARG A 46 19.09 -19.31 2.16
N ALA A 47 19.69 -20.10 3.05
CA ALA A 47 19.62 -19.80 4.47
C ALA A 47 20.33 -18.48 4.86
N ALA A 48 21.47 -18.19 4.24
CA ALA A 48 22.23 -16.96 4.46
C ALA A 48 21.46 -15.72 4.00
N GLU A 49 20.88 -15.75 2.80
CA GLU A 49 20.04 -14.68 2.24
C GLU A 49 18.91 -14.30 3.19
N TRP A 50 18.19 -15.31 3.67
CA TRP A 50 17.04 -15.14 4.53
C TRP A 50 17.38 -14.74 5.96
N ALA A 51 18.60 -15.04 6.40
CA ALA A 51 19.18 -14.52 7.63
C ALA A 51 19.82 -13.12 7.47
N GLY A 52 19.72 -12.51 6.28
CA GLY A 52 20.24 -11.16 5.98
C GLY A 52 21.71 -11.09 5.59
N ASP A 53 22.40 -12.22 5.39
CA ASP A 53 23.79 -12.28 4.93
C ASP A 53 23.87 -12.42 3.41
N TYR A 54 23.57 -11.33 2.70
CA TYR A 54 23.54 -11.31 1.23
C TYR A 54 24.90 -11.50 0.59
N ARG A 55 25.98 -11.10 1.29
CA ARG A 55 27.34 -11.27 0.78
C ARG A 55 27.68 -12.75 0.68
N ASP A 56 27.42 -13.52 1.73
CA ASP A 56 27.63 -14.96 1.68
C ASP A 56 26.59 -15.63 0.77
N ALA A 57 25.33 -15.19 0.76
CA ALA A 57 24.33 -15.70 -0.17
C ALA A 57 24.80 -15.65 -1.63
N VAL A 58 25.17 -14.47 -2.14
CA VAL A 58 25.66 -14.30 -3.52
C VAL A 58 26.88 -15.17 -3.78
N LYS A 59 27.87 -15.14 -2.89
CA LYS A 59 29.09 -15.95 -3.02
C LYS A 59 28.78 -17.45 -3.16
N TYR A 60 27.86 -17.99 -2.37
CA TYR A 60 27.54 -19.41 -2.40
C TYR A 60 26.57 -19.78 -3.53
N TYR A 61 25.69 -18.87 -3.95
CA TYR A 61 24.91 -19.03 -5.18
C TYR A 61 25.82 -19.07 -6.43
N GLU A 62 26.84 -18.21 -6.53
CA GLU A 62 27.81 -18.22 -7.64
C GLU A 62 28.63 -19.53 -7.67
N ARG A 63 29.05 -20.03 -6.50
CA ARG A 63 29.71 -21.34 -6.36
C ARG A 63 28.79 -22.48 -6.76
N ALA A 64 27.54 -22.48 -6.27
CA ALA A 64 26.55 -23.51 -6.61
C ALA A 64 26.24 -23.51 -8.11
N PHE A 65 26.03 -22.34 -8.71
CA PHE A 65 25.87 -22.16 -10.15
C PHE A 65 27.02 -22.81 -10.93
N THR A 66 28.26 -22.49 -10.56
CA THR A 66 29.46 -23.05 -11.23
C THR A 66 29.50 -24.57 -11.09
N GLY A 67 29.28 -25.10 -9.88
CA GLY A 67 29.24 -26.53 -9.62
C GLY A 67 28.12 -27.26 -10.36
N TYR A 68 26.95 -26.63 -10.55
CA TYR A 68 25.88 -27.18 -11.37
C TYR A 68 26.22 -27.21 -12.85
N CYS A 69 26.83 -26.15 -13.39
CA CYS A 69 27.32 -26.14 -14.77
C CYS A 69 28.36 -27.26 -15.00
N GLU A 70 29.34 -27.42 -14.11
CA GLU A 70 30.36 -28.46 -14.20
C GLU A 70 29.78 -29.88 -14.16
N LYS A 71 28.71 -30.09 -13.37
CA LYS A 71 27.99 -31.37 -13.28
C LYS A 71 26.95 -31.56 -14.39
N GLY A 72 26.79 -30.62 -15.33
CA GLY A 72 25.77 -30.67 -16.39
C GLY A 72 24.33 -30.52 -15.88
N ARG A 73 24.14 -29.99 -14.66
CA ARG A 73 22.84 -29.71 -14.04
C ARG A 73 22.32 -28.34 -14.48
N CYS A 74 22.05 -28.22 -15.78
CA CYS A 74 21.70 -26.93 -16.41
C CYS A 74 20.41 -26.31 -15.83
N ARG A 75 19.43 -27.14 -15.40
CA ARG A 75 18.17 -26.66 -14.79
C ARG A 75 18.41 -25.87 -13.51
N ASP A 76 19.17 -26.45 -12.59
CA ASP A 76 19.52 -25.79 -11.32
C ASP A 76 20.35 -24.53 -11.55
N ALA A 77 21.29 -24.58 -12.51
CA ALA A 77 22.09 -23.42 -12.90
C ALA A 77 21.24 -22.28 -13.48
N ALA A 78 20.28 -22.59 -14.36
CA ALA A 78 19.36 -21.61 -14.94
C ALA A 78 18.51 -20.94 -13.86
N TYR A 79 17.97 -21.74 -12.93
CA TYR A 79 17.18 -21.24 -11.81
C TYR A 79 17.96 -20.24 -10.94
N ILE A 80 19.18 -20.60 -10.52
CA ILE A 80 20.01 -19.73 -9.67
C ILE A 80 20.38 -18.45 -10.39
N ALA A 81 20.82 -18.54 -11.65
CA ALA A 81 21.19 -17.36 -12.43
C ALA A 81 20.00 -16.40 -12.61
N GLY A 82 18.83 -16.92 -12.97
CA GLY A 82 17.67 -16.11 -13.33
C GLY A 82 16.91 -15.59 -12.12
N ARG A 83 16.62 -16.45 -11.13
CA ARG A 83 15.77 -16.09 -10.00
C ARG A 83 16.54 -15.50 -8.83
N GLU A 84 17.70 -16.05 -8.50
CA GLU A 84 18.44 -15.66 -7.28
C GLU A 84 19.49 -14.57 -7.58
N LEU A 85 20.47 -14.86 -8.43
CA LEU A 85 21.60 -13.97 -8.67
C LEU A 85 21.19 -12.68 -9.38
N SER A 86 20.36 -12.77 -10.42
CA SER A 86 19.81 -11.59 -11.10
C SER A 86 19.08 -10.67 -10.11
N PHE A 87 18.16 -11.23 -9.32
CA PHE A 87 17.39 -10.46 -8.35
C PHE A 87 18.27 -9.84 -7.27
N LEU A 88 19.17 -10.59 -6.64
CA LEU A 88 20.03 -10.07 -5.56
C LEU A 88 20.96 -8.97 -6.06
N HIS A 89 21.52 -9.09 -7.27
CA HIS A 89 22.33 -8.02 -7.86
C HIS A 89 21.54 -6.73 -8.11
N ALA A 90 20.28 -6.83 -8.52
CA ALA A 90 19.40 -5.68 -8.69
C ALA A 90 18.93 -5.10 -7.34
N ALA A 91 18.37 -5.95 -6.47
CA ALA A 91 17.64 -5.54 -5.27
C ALA A 91 18.55 -5.20 -4.08
N VAL A 92 19.68 -5.88 -3.91
CA VAL A 92 20.63 -5.60 -2.81
C VAL A 92 21.65 -4.55 -3.24
N TYR A 93 22.29 -4.75 -4.40
CA TYR A 93 23.45 -3.95 -4.80
C TYR A 93 23.14 -2.83 -5.80
N GLY A 94 21.92 -2.76 -6.35
CA GLY A 94 21.56 -1.78 -7.37
C GLY A 94 22.39 -1.91 -8.65
N ASN A 95 22.94 -3.10 -8.91
CA ASN A 95 23.86 -3.35 -10.00
C ASN A 95 23.13 -3.97 -11.20
N THR A 96 22.30 -3.17 -11.86
CA THR A 96 21.48 -3.58 -13.01
C THR A 96 22.28 -4.28 -14.12
N PRO A 97 23.47 -3.80 -14.54
CA PRO A 97 24.23 -4.48 -15.59
C PRO A 97 24.65 -5.92 -15.24
N VAL A 98 25.00 -6.18 -13.98
CA VAL A 98 25.35 -7.54 -13.53
C VAL A 98 24.09 -8.40 -13.39
N ALA A 99 22.99 -7.83 -12.91
CA ALA A 99 21.70 -8.52 -12.86
C ALA A 99 21.25 -8.97 -14.27
N GLU A 100 21.28 -8.07 -15.25
CA GLU A 100 20.97 -8.36 -16.67
C GLU A 100 21.90 -9.43 -17.24
N GLY A 101 23.20 -9.39 -16.90
CA GLY A 101 24.16 -10.41 -17.30
C GLY A 101 23.80 -11.80 -16.77
N TRP A 102 23.40 -11.91 -15.51
CA TRP A 102 22.94 -13.17 -14.92
C TRP A 102 21.62 -13.65 -15.55
N LEU A 103 20.68 -12.73 -15.77
CA LEU A 103 19.41 -13.04 -16.43
C LEU A 103 19.62 -13.57 -17.84
N GLN A 104 20.49 -12.95 -18.64
CA GLN A 104 20.78 -13.42 -20.00
C GLN A 104 21.38 -14.83 -20.00
N ARG A 105 22.30 -15.13 -19.08
CA ARG A 105 22.84 -16.49 -18.93
C ARG A 105 21.76 -17.50 -18.57
N ALA A 106 20.80 -17.11 -17.73
CA ALA A 106 19.67 -17.95 -17.37
C ALA A 106 18.75 -18.22 -18.57
N LEU A 107 18.47 -17.19 -19.39
CA LEU A 107 17.69 -17.31 -20.62
C LEU A 107 18.37 -18.23 -21.63
N ASP A 108 19.68 -18.09 -21.83
CA ASP A 108 20.45 -18.97 -22.72
C ASP A 108 20.38 -20.44 -22.27
N LEU A 109 20.56 -20.69 -20.96
CA LEU A 109 20.44 -22.05 -20.40
C LEU A 109 19.01 -22.58 -20.52
N ALA A 110 17.99 -21.77 -20.22
CA ALA A 110 16.58 -22.15 -20.32
C ALA A 110 16.19 -22.50 -21.77
N HIS A 111 16.71 -21.74 -22.75
CA HIS A 111 16.53 -22.03 -24.16
C HIS A 111 17.08 -23.41 -24.55
N ASP A 112 18.30 -23.74 -24.10
CA ASP A 112 18.95 -25.02 -24.39
C ASP A 112 18.25 -26.21 -23.70
N ILE A 113 17.68 -26.02 -22.51
CA ILE A 113 16.98 -27.06 -21.75
C ILE A 113 15.60 -27.38 -22.36
N GLY A 114 14.90 -26.37 -22.87
CA GLY A 114 13.50 -26.45 -23.26
C GLY A 114 12.54 -26.41 -22.07
N ASP A 115 11.27 -26.78 -22.30
CA ASP A 115 10.18 -26.58 -21.35
C ASP A 115 10.39 -27.39 -20.06
N CYS A 116 10.72 -26.69 -18.96
CA CYS A 116 10.80 -27.22 -17.61
C CYS A 116 10.46 -26.13 -16.58
N THR A 117 10.17 -26.53 -15.33
CA THR A 117 9.75 -25.60 -14.28
C THR A 117 10.74 -24.45 -14.08
N GLU A 118 12.04 -24.74 -14.08
CA GLU A 118 13.10 -23.74 -13.92
C GLU A 118 13.11 -22.73 -15.06
N ALA A 119 12.90 -23.17 -16.31
CA ALA A 119 12.77 -22.26 -17.45
C ALA A 119 11.58 -21.32 -17.27
N GLY A 120 10.44 -21.82 -16.77
CA GLY A 120 9.29 -20.97 -16.45
C GLY A 120 9.58 -19.90 -15.38
N TRP A 121 10.39 -20.24 -14.36
CA TRP A 121 10.83 -19.26 -13.37
C TRP A 121 11.81 -18.22 -13.94
N VAL A 122 12.67 -18.60 -14.88
CA VAL A 122 13.53 -17.66 -15.61
C VAL A 122 12.69 -16.69 -16.44
N GLU A 123 11.63 -17.16 -17.09
CA GLU A 123 10.69 -16.30 -17.82
C GLU A 123 10.01 -15.28 -16.89
N LEU A 124 9.56 -15.68 -15.69
CA LEU A 124 9.00 -14.72 -14.72
C LEU A 124 10.05 -13.72 -14.21
N ALA A 125 11.31 -14.14 -14.04
CA ALA A 125 12.40 -13.21 -13.71
C ALA A 125 12.64 -12.20 -14.84
N ALA A 126 12.58 -12.62 -16.10
CA ALA A 126 12.68 -11.73 -17.25
C ALA A 126 11.49 -10.76 -17.34
N ALA A 127 10.27 -11.24 -17.07
CA ALA A 127 9.09 -10.40 -16.98
C ALA A 127 9.21 -9.32 -15.90
N LEU A 128 9.82 -9.63 -14.75
CA LEU A 128 10.04 -8.67 -13.68
C LEU A 128 11.03 -7.56 -14.07
N MET A 129 12.10 -7.92 -14.81
CA MET A 129 13.20 -7.01 -15.14
C MET A 129 12.94 -6.11 -16.35
N THR A 130 12.04 -6.48 -17.25
CA THR A 130 11.74 -5.67 -18.43
C THR A 130 10.71 -4.57 -18.15
N ASP A 131 10.97 -3.37 -18.67
CA ASP A 131 10.04 -2.25 -18.70
C ASP A 131 9.14 -2.26 -19.96
N ASP A 132 9.47 -3.05 -20.99
CA ASP A 132 8.67 -3.16 -22.20
C ASP A 132 7.39 -3.99 -21.92
N PRO A 133 6.18 -3.40 -22.02
CA PRO A 133 4.95 -4.11 -21.70
C PRO A 133 4.69 -5.34 -22.57
N ASP A 134 5.13 -5.34 -23.82
CA ASP A 134 4.86 -6.46 -24.74
C ASP A 134 5.85 -7.61 -24.52
N ALA A 135 7.14 -7.31 -24.30
CA ALA A 135 8.09 -8.31 -23.83
C ALA A 135 7.66 -8.93 -22.50
N LYS A 136 7.17 -8.11 -21.55
CA LYS A 136 6.66 -8.58 -20.25
C LYS A 136 5.54 -9.61 -20.43
N ASP A 137 4.53 -9.29 -21.24
CA ASP A 137 3.42 -10.20 -21.53
C ASP A 137 3.89 -11.48 -22.24
N GLY A 138 4.87 -11.37 -23.14
CA GLY A 138 5.46 -12.52 -23.82
C GLY A 138 6.11 -13.51 -22.84
N HIS A 139 6.94 -13.00 -21.93
CA HIS A 139 7.58 -13.81 -20.89
C HIS A 139 6.55 -14.45 -19.94
N ILE A 140 5.54 -13.70 -19.50
CA ILE A 140 4.48 -14.22 -18.63
C ILE A 140 3.70 -15.35 -19.32
N ALA A 141 3.30 -15.14 -20.58
CA ALA A 141 2.58 -16.16 -21.36
C ALA A 141 3.42 -17.43 -21.55
N ARG A 142 4.73 -17.28 -21.72
CA ARG A 142 5.66 -18.42 -21.81
C ARG A 142 5.75 -19.18 -20.49
N ALA A 143 5.80 -18.49 -19.36
CA ALA A 143 5.77 -19.10 -18.03
C ALA A 143 4.45 -19.84 -17.77
N GLU A 144 3.30 -19.27 -18.15
CA GLU A 144 1.99 -19.93 -18.04
C GLU A 144 1.93 -21.23 -18.85
N ALA A 145 2.39 -21.20 -20.10
CA ALA A 145 2.45 -22.38 -20.96
C ALA A 145 3.36 -23.48 -20.37
N ILE A 146 4.53 -23.09 -19.83
CA ILE A 146 5.43 -24.03 -19.16
C ILE A 146 4.76 -24.62 -17.91
N ALA A 147 4.09 -23.81 -17.09
CA ALA A 147 3.38 -24.28 -15.90
C ALA A 147 2.28 -25.29 -16.22
N GLU A 148 1.57 -25.10 -17.34
CA GLU A 148 0.56 -26.05 -17.82
C GLU A 148 1.20 -27.38 -18.23
N VAL A 149 2.32 -27.35 -18.96
CA VAL A 149 3.04 -28.55 -19.41
C VAL A 149 3.65 -29.32 -18.23
N THR A 150 4.25 -28.62 -17.26
CA THR A 150 4.93 -29.27 -16.12
C THR A 150 3.98 -29.64 -14.99
N GLY A 151 2.82 -29.01 -14.92
CA GLY A 151 1.87 -29.16 -13.81
C GLY A 151 2.33 -28.48 -12.51
N ASP A 152 3.30 -27.57 -12.56
CA ASP A 152 3.80 -26.88 -11.37
C ASP A 152 2.80 -25.84 -10.86
N VAL A 153 2.24 -26.11 -9.69
CA VAL A 153 1.20 -25.28 -9.07
C VAL A 153 1.73 -23.92 -8.61
N ASN A 154 2.96 -23.87 -8.10
CA ASN A 154 3.57 -22.63 -7.61
C ASN A 154 3.84 -21.69 -8.80
N LEU A 155 4.44 -22.21 -9.87
CA LEU A 155 4.70 -21.45 -11.09
C LEU A 155 3.39 -20.95 -11.73
N ARG A 156 2.35 -21.81 -11.77
CA ARG A 156 1.04 -21.44 -12.34
C ARG A 156 0.43 -20.23 -11.64
N PHE A 157 0.39 -20.23 -10.30
CA PHE A 157 -0.20 -19.10 -9.56
C PHE A 157 0.71 -17.87 -9.52
N ALA A 158 2.03 -18.03 -9.56
CA ALA A 158 2.95 -16.92 -9.73
C ALA A 158 2.73 -16.22 -11.08
N ALA A 159 2.72 -16.99 -12.18
CA ALA A 159 2.50 -16.45 -13.52
C ALA A 159 1.14 -15.76 -13.65
N MET A 160 0.08 -16.35 -13.08
CA MET A 160 -1.24 -15.72 -13.02
C MET A 160 -1.23 -14.38 -12.26
N ALA A 161 -0.48 -14.28 -11.16
CA ALA A 161 -0.33 -13.03 -10.44
C ALA A 161 0.41 -11.97 -11.28
N HIS A 162 1.47 -12.36 -12.01
CA HIS A 162 2.14 -11.48 -12.97
C HIS A 162 1.20 -11.00 -14.07
N THR A 163 0.39 -11.90 -14.66
CA THR A 163 -0.66 -11.53 -15.63
C THR A 163 -1.62 -10.51 -15.01
N GLY A 164 -2.03 -10.73 -13.75
CA GLY A 164 -2.88 -9.81 -13.01
C GLY A 164 -2.27 -8.41 -12.87
N VAL A 165 -0.98 -8.31 -12.52
CA VAL A 165 -0.25 -7.04 -12.43
C VAL A 165 -0.17 -6.36 -13.80
N SER A 166 0.20 -7.08 -14.85
CA SER A 166 0.30 -6.51 -16.21
C SER A 166 -1.04 -5.92 -16.68
N ARG A 167 -2.15 -6.65 -16.46
CA ARG A 167 -3.51 -6.19 -16.75
C ARG A 167 -3.86 -4.91 -15.99
N VAL A 168 -3.54 -4.84 -14.69
CA VAL A 168 -3.76 -3.64 -13.87
C VAL A 168 -2.98 -2.44 -14.40
N LEU A 169 -1.70 -2.63 -14.73
CA LEU A 169 -0.84 -1.59 -15.30
C LEU A 169 -1.36 -1.07 -16.65
N ARG A 170 -1.98 -1.93 -17.46
CA ARG A 170 -2.65 -1.57 -18.73
C ARG A 170 -4.03 -0.94 -18.54
N GLY A 171 -4.52 -0.82 -17.31
CA GLY A 171 -5.82 -0.21 -16.98
C GLY A 171 -6.99 -1.20 -16.96
N GLU A 172 -6.76 -2.48 -17.20
CA GLU A 172 -7.75 -3.57 -17.13
C GLU A 172 -7.96 -4.03 -15.68
N ILE A 173 -8.33 -3.09 -14.80
CA ILE A 173 -8.24 -3.27 -13.34
C ILE A 173 -9.08 -4.44 -12.84
N VAL A 174 -10.34 -4.56 -13.28
CA VAL A 174 -11.25 -5.57 -12.75
C VAL A 174 -10.75 -6.98 -13.04
N GLU A 175 -10.29 -7.22 -14.27
CA GLU A 175 -9.79 -8.53 -14.67
C GLU A 175 -8.44 -8.84 -14.04
N GLY A 176 -7.53 -7.86 -14.01
CA GLY A 176 -6.23 -8.05 -13.37
C GLY A 176 -6.33 -8.34 -11.88
N ILE A 177 -7.20 -7.62 -11.17
CA ILE A 177 -7.45 -7.89 -9.74
C ILE A 177 -8.13 -9.25 -9.53
N ARG A 178 -9.01 -9.71 -10.43
CA ARG A 178 -9.62 -11.04 -10.32
C ARG A 178 -8.57 -12.16 -10.37
N LEU A 179 -7.56 -12.03 -11.22
CA LEU A 179 -6.44 -12.97 -11.31
C LEU A 179 -5.59 -12.95 -10.03
N LEU A 180 -5.35 -11.77 -9.47
CA LEU A 180 -4.65 -11.62 -8.19
C LEU A 180 -5.45 -12.19 -7.02
N ASP A 181 -6.77 -11.93 -6.97
CA ASP A 181 -7.67 -12.44 -5.93
C ASP A 181 -7.66 -13.98 -5.96
N THR A 182 -7.65 -14.57 -7.16
CA THR A 182 -7.55 -16.02 -7.36
C THR A 182 -6.21 -16.57 -6.87
N SER A 183 -5.10 -15.91 -7.23
CA SER A 183 -3.75 -16.34 -6.83
C SER A 183 -3.54 -16.22 -5.32
N ALA A 184 -3.99 -15.13 -4.69
CA ALA A 184 -3.92 -14.94 -3.24
C ALA A 184 -4.83 -15.94 -2.49
N THR A 185 -5.97 -16.31 -3.08
CA THR A 185 -6.84 -17.37 -2.53
C THR A 185 -6.13 -18.71 -2.50
N ALA A 186 -5.38 -19.05 -3.55
CA ALA A 186 -4.61 -20.29 -3.63
C ALA A 186 -3.48 -20.37 -2.59
N VAL A 187 -2.93 -19.22 -2.19
CA VAL A 187 -1.98 -19.14 -1.08
C VAL A 187 -2.66 -19.50 0.24
N ILE A 188 -3.78 -18.85 0.58
CA ILE A 188 -4.45 -19.09 1.86
C ILE A 188 -5.16 -20.45 1.93
N SER A 189 -5.47 -21.08 0.80
CA SER A 189 -6.03 -22.44 0.73
C SER A 189 -4.95 -23.53 0.90
N GLY A 190 -3.67 -23.17 0.81
CA GLY A 190 -2.54 -24.09 0.90
C GLY A 190 -2.18 -24.80 -0.41
N GLU A 191 -2.72 -24.36 -1.55
CA GLU A 191 -2.33 -24.87 -2.87
C GLU A 191 -0.93 -24.38 -3.28
N VAL A 192 -0.60 -23.13 -2.94
CA VAL A 192 0.76 -22.59 -3.06
C VAL A 192 1.54 -22.98 -1.79
N THR A 193 2.56 -23.81 -1.97
CA THR A 193 3.34 -24.37 -0.87
C THR A 193 4.69 -23.68 -0.69
N ASP A 194 5.17 -22.97 -1.70
CA ASP A 194 6.41 -22.19 -1.60
C ASP A 194 6.13 -20.80 -0.99
N TYR A 195 6.81 -20.50 0.12
CA TYR A 195 6.65 -19.24 0.85
C TYR A 195 7.13 -18.01 0.08
N LEU A 196 8.16 -18.12 -0.77
CA LEU A 196 8.58 -17.01 -1.64
C LEU A 196 7.45 -16.63 -2.59
N VAL A 197 6.86 -17.63 -3.21
CA VAL A 197 5.77 -17.45 -4.17
C VAL A 197 4.55 -16.87 -3.48
N ALA A 198 4.24 -17.32 -2.27
CA ALA A 198 3.17 -16.74 -1.46
C ALA A 198 3.36 -15.22 -1.25
N GLY A 199 4.56 -14.77 -0.86
CA GLY A 199 4.81 -13.34 -0.67
C GLY A 199 4.88 -12.55 -1.96
N GLU A 200 5.42 -13.11 -3.03
CA GLU A 200 5.39 -12.50 -4.35
C GLU A 200 3.95 -12.20 -4.78
N ILE A 201 3.05 -13.18 -4.63
CA ILE A 201 1.61 -13.04 -4.92
C ILE A 201 0.98 -11.94 -4.05
N PHE A 202 1.24 -11.92 -2.73
CA PHE A 202 0.70 -10.88 -1.86
C PHE A 202 1.27 -9.49 -2.16
N CYS A 203 2.55 -9.38 -2.47
CA CYS A 203 3.15 -8.10 -2.86
C CYS A 203 2.56 -7.60 -4.19
N HIS A 204 2.33 -8.47 -5.18
CA HIS A 204 1.61 -8.12 -6.41
C HIS A 204 0.16 -7.68 -6.18
N MET A 205 -0.54 -8.35 -5.26
CA MET A 205 -1.88 -7.96 -4.83
C MET A 205 -1.88 -6.56 -4.21
N LEU A 206 -0.99 -6.30 -3.24
CA LEU A 206 -0.91 -5.02 -2.54
C LEU A 206 -0.46 -3.89 -3.47
N PHE A 207 0.52 -4.14 -4.34
CA PHE A 207 0.94 -3.22 -5.39
C PHE A 207 -0.27 -2.80 -6.25
N SER A 208 -1.04 -3.78 -6.72
CA SER A 208 -2.16 -3.52 -7.64
C SER A 208 -3.31 -2.80 -6.95
N CYS A 209 -3.59 -3.13 -5.69
CA CYS A 209 -4.57 -2.40 -4.89
C CYS A 209 -4.12 -0.95 -4.61
N GLU A 210 -2.84 -0.72 -4.30
CA GLU A 210 -2.29 0.62 -4.11
C GLU A 210 -2.41 1.45 -5.40
N ALA A 211 -2.00 0.87 -6.53
CA ALA A 211 -2.01 1.52 -7.83
C ALA A 211 -3.43 1.87 -8.28
N ALA A 212 -4.41 0.99 -8.02
CA ALA A 212 -5.83 1.23 -8.28
C ALA A 212 -6.53 2.09 -7.20
N GLN A 213 -5.83 2.41 -6.09
CA GLN A 213 -6.41 2.99 -4.88
C GLN A 213 -7.64 2.21 -4.33
N ASP A 214 -7.60 0.88 -4.40
CA ASP A 214 -8.61 -0.01 -3.84
C ASP A 214 -8.29 -0.33 -2.37
N VAL A 215 -8.46 0.68 -1.51
CA VAL A 215 -8.14 0.62 -0.08
C VAL A 215 -8.91 -0.48 0.64
N VAL A 216 -10.19 -0.64 0.32
CA VAL A 216 -11.08 -1.58 1.02
C VAL A 216 -10.67 -3.02 0.74
N ARG A 217 -10.34 -3.36 -0.51
CA ARG A 217 -9.85 -4.69 -0.87
C ARG A 217 -8.51 -4.97 -0.22
N ALA A 218 -7.56 -4.03 -0.29
CA ALA A 218 -6.24 -4.18 0.32
C ALA A 218 -6.31 -4.51 1.83
N GLN A 219 -7.18 -3.82 2.57
CA GLN A 219 -7.37 -4.08 4.00
C GLN A 219 -7.84 -5.51 4.29
N ARG A 220 -8.74 -6.05 3.46
CA ARG A 220 -9.25 -7.43 3.62
C ARG A 220 -8.15 -8.46 3.35
N TRP A 221 -7.40 -8.27 2.26
CA TRP A 221 -6.31 -9.19 1.91
C TRP A 221 -5.16 -9.14 2.90
N LEU A 222 -4.89 -7.98 3.49
CA LEU A 222 -3.88 -7.89 4.52
C LEU A 222 -4.25 -8.70 5.77
N THR A 223 -5.50 -8.63 6.22
CA THR A 223 -5.95 -9.46 7.35
C THR A 223 -5.70 -10.94 7.05
N ALA A 224 -6.06 -11.39 5.84
CA ALA A 224 -5.82 -12.76 5.41
C ALA A 224 -4.32 -13.13 5.33
N ALA A 225 -3.48 -12.24 4.78
CA ALA A 225 -2.03 -12.43 4.70
C ALA A 225 -1.38 -12.51 6.09
N THR A 226 -1.84 -11.69 7.02
CA THR A 226 -1.35 -11.68 8.41
C THR A 226 -1.70 -12.99 9.13
N GLU A 227 -2.94 -13.46 8.97
CA GLU A 227 -3.36 -14.76 9.51
C GLU A 227 -2.59 -15.93 8.90
N TYR A 228 -2.29 -15.87 7.60
CA TYR A 228 -1.45 -16.85 6.92
C TYR A 228 -0.04 -16.88 7.52
N GLY A 229 0.62 -15.71 7.61
CA GLY A 229 1.96 -15.56 8.19
C GLY A 229 2.07 -16.18 9.60
N ALA A 230 1.11 -15.86 10.46
CA ALA A 230 1.05 -16.38 11.83
C ALA A 230 0.92 -17.92 11.90
N ARG A 231 0.20 -18.55 10.96
CA ARG A 231 0.07 -20.02 10.90
C ARG A 231 1.32 -20.70 10.36
N SER A 232 2.03 -20.02 9.47
CA SER A 232 3.24 -20.53 8.84
C SER A 232 4.52 -20.41 9.66
N HIS A 233 4.47 -19.79 10.85
CA HIS A 233 5.65 -19.42 11.65
C HIS A 233 6.66 -18.51 10.90
N ALA A 234 6.25 -17.96 9.76
CA ALA A 234 6.99 -16.97 9.00
C ALA A 234 6.38 -15.59 9.29
N ASP A 235 6.92 -14.87 10.28
CA ASP A 235 6.65 -13.43 10.49
C ASP A 235 7.35 -12.61 9.39
N TRP A 236 6.95 -12.86 8.15
CA TRP A 236 7.65 -12.45 6.95
C TRP A 236 6.76 -11.54 6.11
N ILE A 237 6.37 -10.38 6.62
CA ILE A 237 5.90 -9.31 5.71
C ILE A 237 7.16 -8.60 5.21
N PRO A 238 7.58 -8.79 3.94
CA PRO A 238 8.82 -8.20 3.44
C PRO A 238 8.73 -6.68 3.42
N ALA A 239 9.90 -6.02 3.38
CA ALA A 239 9.99 -4.57 3.24
C ALA A 239 9.13 -4.04 2.07
N ILE A 240 9.05 -4.77 0.96
CA ILE A 240 8.24 -4.46 -0.23
C ILE A 240 6.74 -4.45 0.11
N CYS A 241 6.21 -5.52 0.70
CA CYS A 241 4.80 -5.58 1.05
C CYS A 241 4.44 -4.50 2.11
N ARG A 242 5.32 -4.23 3.08
CA ARG A 242 5.14 -3.12 4.05
C ARG A 242 5.13 -1.74 3.38
N THR A 243 5.93 -1.56 2.34
CA THR A 243 5.99 -0.33 1.55
C THR A 243 4.63 -0.03 0.92
N HIS A 244 4.06 -0.99 0.17
CA HIS A 244 2.72 -0.85 -0.41
C HIS A 244 1.65 -0.67 0.65
N PHE A 245 1.74 -1.42 1.75
CA PHE A 245 0.78 -1.31 2.83
C PHE A 245 0.80 0.09 3.48
N GLY A 246 1.99 0.66 3.71
CA GLY A 246 2.15 2.02 4.19
C GLY A 246 1.52 3.08 3.29
N GLY A 247 1.63 2.92 1.96
CA GLY A 247 0.95 3.78 0.99
C GLY A 247 -0.58 3.66 1.04
N ILE A 248 -1.10 2.43 1.16
CA ILE A 248 -2.53 2.15 1.29
C ILE A 248 -3.09 2.74 2.59
N LEU A 249 -2.38 2.59 3.71
CA LEU A 249 -2.76 3.17 5.00
C LEU A 249 -2.74 4.69 4.97
N THR A 250 -1.78 5.28 4.25
CA THR A 250 -1.71 6.72 4.02
C THR A 250 -2.95 7.21 3.28
N ALA A 251 -3.37 6.51 2.21
CA ALA A 251 -4.60 6.81 1.48
C ALA A 251 -5.85 6.62 2.36
N ALA A 252 -5.88 5.58 3.20
CA ALA A 252 -6.97 5.26 4.13
C ALA A 252 -7.08 6.22 5.33
N GLY A 253 -6.13 7.15 5.49
CA GLY A 253 -6.07 8.06 6.65
C GLY A 253 -5.64 7.40 7.96
N ARG A 254 -5.05 6.20 7.93
CA ARG A 254 -4.48 5.52 9.10
C ARG A 254 -3.03 5.97 9.33
N VAL A 255 -2.89 7.25 9.69
CA VAL A 255 -1.60 7.98 9.69
C VAL A 255 -0.52 7.32 10.56
N THR A 256 -0.85 6.94 11.80
CA THR A 256 0.10 6.32 12.72
C THR A 256 0.58 4.98 12.20
N ASP A 257 -0.35 4.13 11.75
CA ASP A 257 -0.03 2.81 11.23
C ASP A 257 0.79 2.92 9.94
N ALA A 258 0.46 3.89 9.08
CA ALA A 258 1.21 4.14 7.85
C ALA A 258 2.66 4.50 8.15
N GLU A 259 2.88 5.40 9.10
CA GLU A 259 4.21 5.81 9.54
C GLU A 259 5.00 4.64 10.11
N GLU A 260 4.38 3.82 10.96
CA GLU A 260 5.00 2.61 11.51
C GLU A 260 5.45 1.64 10.41
N GLN A 261 4.58 1.34 9.44
CA GLN A 261 4.90 0.41 8.36
C GLN A 261 6.01 0.95 7.44
N LEU A 262 5.96 2.23 7.09
CA LEU A 262 6.97 2.84 6.21
C LEU A 262 8.33 2.97 6.90
N CYS A 263 8.37 3.35 8.18
CA CYS A 263 9.60 3.38 8.96
C CYS A 263 10.16 1.97 9.16
N SER A 264 9.32 0.98 9.46
CA SER A 264 9.73 -0.42 9.53
C SER A 264 10.28 -0.93 8.20
N ALA A 265 9.64 -0.59 7.08
CA ALA A 265 10.12 -0.94 5.74
C ALA A 265 11.52 -0.35 5.46
N LEU A 266 11.76 0.92 5.83
CA LEU A 266 13.07 1.55 5.68
C LEU A 266 14.16 0.82 6.48
N THR A 267 13.89 0.52 7.76
CA THR A 267 14.82 -0.26 8.60
C THR A 267 15.10 -1.64 8.00
N LEU A 268 14.08 -2.31 7.47
CA LEU A 268 14.25 -3.62 6.84
C LEU A 268 15.08 -3.50 5.55
N TYR A 269 14.84 -2.50 4.69
CA TYR A 269 15.65 -2.29 3.50
C TYR A 269 17.11 -1.97 3.82
N ASP A 270 17.38 -1.16 4.85
CA ASP A 270 18.74 -0.86 5.31
C ASP A 270 19.50 -2.14 5.73
N ALA A 271 18.78 -3.16 6.20
CA ALA A 271 19.32 -4.47 6.56
C ALA A 271 19.21 -5.52 5.44
N SER A 272 18.57 -5.19 4.30
CA SER A 272 18.28 -6.16 3.21
C SER A 272 18.48 -5.59 1.81
N TYR A 273 17.38 -5.33 1.11
CA TYR A 273 17.35 -4.88 -0.28
C TYR A 273 17.54 -3.36 -0.35
N GLU A 274 18.74 -2.88 0.02
CA GLU A 274 19.03 -1.45 0.16
C GLU A 274 18.72 -0.65 -1.12
N ALA A 275 18.93 -1.23 -2.30
CA ALA A 275 18.64 -0.57 -3.57
C ALA A 275 17.14 -0.26 -3.78
N LEU A 276 16.25 -0.99 -3.10
CA LEU A 276 14.79 -0.79 -3.16
C LEU A 276 14.26 0.20 -2.11
N ARG A 277 15.12 0.68 -1.21
CA ARG A 277 14.77 1.56 -0.09
C ARG A 277 14.04 2.84 -0.51
N SER A 278 14.40 3.39 -1.68
CA SER A 278 13.79 4.61 -2.22
C SER A 278 12.26 4.51 -2.33
N SER A 279 11.74 3.33 -2.65
CA SER A 279 10.30 3.07 -2.80
C SER A 279 9.50 3.34 -1.51
N ALA A 280 10.05 2.98 -0.34
CA ALA A 280 9.45 3.31 0.96
C ALA A 280 9.64 4.78 1.32
N MET A 281 10.81 5.34 1.02
CA MET A 281 11.13 6.73 1.33
C MET A 281 10.19 7.71 0.61
N VAL A 282 9.89 7.49 -0.67
CA VAL A 282 8.99 8.34 -1.45
C VAL A 282 7.56 8.30 -0.90
N ARG A 283 7.07 7.14 -0.45
CA ARG A 283 5.75 7.01 0.19
C ARG A 283 5.70 7.67 1.56
N LEU A 284 6.78 7.56 2.35
CA LEU A 284 6.89 8.30 3.61
C LEU A 284 6.90 9.81 3.35
N ALA A 285 7.53 10.25 2.26
CA ALA A 285 7.47 11.65 1.85
C ALA A 285 6.05 12.08 1.47
N ASP A 286 5.24 11.25 0.80
CA ASP A 286 3.81 11.56 0.57
C ASP A 286 3.05 11.73 1.89
N LEU A 287 3.27 10.85 2.86
CA LEU A 287 2.71 11.01 4.19
C LEU A 287 3.16 12.33 4.85
N ARG A 288 4.45 12.70 4.73
CA ARG A 288 4.97 13.99 5.23
C ARG A 288 4.33 15.19 4.54
N VAL A 289 4.11 15.15 3.22
CA VAL A 289 3.41 16.21 2.49
C VAL A 289 1.98 16.34 3.02
N ARG A 290 1.25 15.23 3.18
CA ARG A 290 -0.12 15.23 3.72
C ARG A 290 -0.18 15.79 5.13
N GLN A 291 0.81 15.49 5.98
CA GLN A 291 0.93 16.03 7.34
C GLN A 291 1.35 17.53 7.38
N GLY A 292 1.70 18.14 6.26
CA GLY A 292 2.29 19.48 6.21
C GLY A 292 3.72 19.54 6.77
N ARG A 293 4.47 18.43 6.78
CA ARG A 293 5.90 18.36 7.13
C ARG A 293 6.76 18.60 5.88
N PHE A 294 6.56 19.76 5.25
CA PHE A 294 7.07 20.05 3.91
C PHE A 294 8.58 20.03 3.77
N ASP A 295 9.33 20.50 4.76
CA ASP A 295 10.80 20.53 4.68
C ASP A 295 11.43 19.15 4.78
N GLU A 296 10.80 18.26 5.56
CA GLU A 296 11.21 16.86 5.61
C GLU A 296 10.86 16.13 4.32
N ALA A 297 9.64 16.31 3.82
CA ALA A 297 9.24 15.77 2.52
C ALA A 297 10.18 16.22 1.40
N ALA A 298 10.53 17.51 1.36
CA ALA A 298 11.42 18.06 0.35
C ALA A 298 12.81 17.41 0.36
N ARG A 299 13.36 17.12 1.55
CA ARG A 299 14.65 16.41 1.68
C ARG A 299 14.55 14.97 1.18
N MET A 300 13.44 14.30 1.45
CA MET A 300 13.23 12.90 1.05
C MET A 300 12.96 12.74 -0.45
N LEU A 301 12.35 13.74 -1.09
CA LEU A 301 12.02 13.72 -2.52
C LEU A 301 13.16 14.23 -3.42
N ALA A 302 14.21 14.83 -2.85
CA ALA A 302 15.33 15.36 -3.62
C ALA A 302 16.05 14.23 -4.38
N GLY A 303 16.22 14.38 -5.69
CA GLY A 303 16.82 13.36 -6.56
C GLY A 303 15.86 12.29 -7.09
N PHE A 304 14.57 12.36 -6.72
CA PHE A 304 13.53 11.44 -7.18
C PHE A 304 12.49 12.13 -8.08
N GLU A 305 12.88 13.20 -8.79
CA GLU A 305 11.95 14.03 -9.60
C GLU A 305 11.33 13.29 -10.80
N PHE A 306 11.81 12.10 -11.10
CA PHE A 306 11.33 11.22 -12.17
C PHE A 306 10.75 9.90 -11.65
N ASP A 307 10.78 9.67 -10.34
CA ASP A 307 10.15 8.50 -9.73
C ASP A 307 8.62 8.66 -9.82
N SER A 308 7.93 7.62 -10.29
CA SER A 308 6.48 7.66 -10.54
C SER A 308 5.66 7.89 -9.27
N TYR A 309 6.13 7.41 -8.11
CA TYR A 309 5.48 7.64 -6.81
C TYR A 309 5.80 9.02 -6.23
N ALA A 310 6.86 9.68 -6.69
CA ALA A 310 7.26 11.00 -6.21
C ALA A 310 6.49 12.15 -6.88
N VAL A 311 5.88 11.92 -8.04
CA VAL A 311 5.18 12.95 -8.82
C VAL A 311 4.09 13.66 -8.02
N ARG A 312 3.14 12.90 -7.46
CA ARG A 312 2.02 13.45 -6.69
C ARG A 312 2.47 14.22 -5.44
N PRO A 313 3.35 13.69 -4.57
CA PRO A 313 3.82 14.44 -3.40
C PRO A 313 4.65 15.66 -3.77
N LEU A 314 5.50 15.60 -4.81
CA LEU A 314 6.21 16.78 -5.32
C LEU A 314 5.24 17.86 -5.81
N ALA A 315 4.23 17.49 -6.60
CA ALA A 315 3.23 18.43 -7.09
C ALA A 315 2.43 19.07 -5.94
N ARG A 316 2.02 18.27 -4.94
CA ARG A 316 1.33 18.77 -3.73
C ARG A 316 2.23 19.66 -2.87
N LEU A 317 3.51 19.35 -2.75
CA LEU A 317 4.50 20.17 -2.04
C LEU A 317 4.65 21.55 -2.71
N HIS A 318 4.81 21.60 -4.03
CA HIS A 318 4.89 22.86 -4.77
C HIS A 318 3.58 23.65 -4.69
N PHE A 319 2.42 22.98 -4.79
CA PHE A 319 1.11 23.61 -4.64
C PHE A 319 0.95 24.28 -3.27
N ALA A 320 1.30 23.57 -2.19
CA ALA A 320 1.21 24.11 -0.83
C ALA A 320 2.15 25.30 -0.58
N ARG A 321 3.28 25.37 -1.29
CA ARG A 321 4.21 26.51 -1.27
C ARG A 321 3.81 27.68 -2.18
N GLY A 322 2.70 27.56 -2.91
CA GLY A 322 2.22 28.56 -3.86
C GLY A 322 2.95 28.57 -5.21
N ASP A 323 3.86 27.62 -5.46
CA ASP A 323 4.57 27.48 -6.73
C ASP A 323 3.75 26.65 -7.73
N LEU A 324 2.63 27.23 -8.17
CA LEU A 324 1.70 26.57 -9.08
C LEU A 324 2.33 26.25 -10.45
N GLY A 325 3.36 27.00 -10.84
CA GLY A 325 4.11 26.77 -12.08
C GLY A 325 4.89 25.46 -12.01
N MET A 326 5.63 25.24 -10.92
CA MET A 326 6.33 23.98 -10.71
C MET A 326 5.39 22.81 -10.43
N ALA A 327 4.32 23.02 -9.64
CA ALA A 327 3.33 21.98 -9.39
C ALA A 327 2.74 21.42 -10.70
N ARG A 328 2.38 22.31 -11.63
CA ARG A 328 1.93 21.93 -12.98
C ARG A 328 3.02 21.21 -13.76
N ARG A 329 4.26 21.73 -13.74
CA ARG A 329 5.38 21.19 -14.53
C ARG A 329 5.74 19.75 -14.13
N VAL A 330 5.68 19.44 -12.83
CA VAL A 330 5.91 18.08 -12.31
C VAL A 330 4.90 17.09 -12.89
N LEU A 331 3.61 17.44 -12.89
CA LEU A 331 2.55 16.55 -13.41
C LEU A 331 2.60 16.40 -14.94
N VAL A 332 2.68 17.52 -15.66
CA VAL A 332 2.67 17.52 -17.14
C VAL A 332 3.86 16.76 -17.74
N ARG A 333 4.97 16.64 -17.00
CA ARG A 333 6.14 15.87 -17.43
C ARG A 333 5.84 14.37 -17.58
N VAL A 334 5.00 13.82 -16.72
CA VAL A 334 4.74 12.37 -16.67
C VAL A 334 3.37 11.98 -17.24
N LEU A 335 2.43 12.92 -17.26
CA LEU A 335 1.10 12.69 -17.82
C LEU A 335 1.20 12.57 -19.34
N THR A 336 0.78 11.42 -19.86
CA THR A 336 0.65 11.18 -21.30
C THR A 336 -0.67 11.75 -21.82
N ALA A 337 -0.93 11.60 -23.12
CA ALA A 337 -2.21 11.98 -23.71
C ALA A 337 -3.40 11.11 -23.22
N GLU A 338 -3.17 10.08 -22.41
CA GLU A 338 -4.24 9.20 -21.92
C GLU A 338 -4.44 9.33 -20.40
N CYS A 339 -5.72 9.33 -20.00
CA CYS A 339 -6.11 9.27 -18.59
C CYS A 339 -6.48 7.82 -18.27
N THR A 340 -5.69 7.20 -17.40
CA THR A 340 -5.81 5.81 -16.97
C THR A 340 -6.17 5.77 -15.48
N PRO A 341 -6.64 4.63 -14.95
CA PRO A 341 -6.91 4.51 -13.52
C PRO A 341 -5.68 4.84 -12.65
N MET A 342 -4.47 4.49 -13.13
CA MET A 342 -3.20 4.72 -12.43
C MET A 342 -2.82 6.19 -12.30
N ASN A 343 -3.30 7.05 -13.21
CA ASN A 343 -2.95 8.47 -13.22
C ASN A 343 -4.14 9.41 -12.96
N ALA A 344 -5.33 8.88 -12.66
CA ALA A 344 -6.52 9.69 -12.40
C ALA A 344 -6.34 10.70 -11.25
N ALA A 345 -5.66 10.31 -10.17
CA ALA A 345 -5.35 11.22 -9.07
C ALA A 345 -4.42 12.39 -9.50
N HIS A 346 -3.51 12.14 -10.45
CA HIS A 346 -2.63 13.16 -11.02
C HIS A 346 -3.42 14.13 -11.90
N TRP A 347 -4.36 13.64 -12.71
CA TRP A 347 -5.26 14.48 -13.51
C TRP A 347 -6.18 15.33 -12.64
N ALA A 348 -6.73 14.79 -11.55
CA ALA A 348 -7.57 15.57 -10.63
C ALA A 348 -6.79 16.70 -9.96
N LEU A 349 -5.53 16.43 -9.55
CA LEU A 349 -4.64 17.47 -9.04
C LEU A 349 -4.26 18.50 -10.11
N LEU A 350 -4.08 18.07 -11.37
CA LEU A 350 -3.83 18.99 -12.48
C LEU A 350 -5.02 19.93 -12.71
N THR A 351 -6.26 19.43 -12.61
CA THR A 351 -7.47 20.27 -12.66
C THR A 351 -7.47 21.31 -11.54
N GLU A 352 -7.19 20.90 -10.30
CA GLU A 352 -7.08 21.81 -9.14
C GLU A 352 -6.02 22.90 -9.36
N ILE A 353 -4.84 22.52 -9.84
CA ILE A 353 -3.75 23.46 -10.18
C ILE A 353 -4.16 24.39 -11.32
N ALA A 354 -4.82 23.89 -12.36
CA ALA A 354 -5.23 24.66 -13.52
C ALA A 354 -6.29 25.71 -13.13
N VAL A 355 -7.29 25.34 -12.34
CA VAL A 355 -8.29 26.26 -11.79
C VAL A 355 -7.62 27.33 -10.92
N ALA A 356 -6.70 26.95 -10.03
CA ALA A 356 -5.97 27.92 -9.19
C ALA A 356 -5.08 28.89 -9.99
N ARG A 357 -4.75 28.55 -11.24
CA ARG A 357 -3.97 29.37 -12.17
C ARG A 357 -4.84 30.15 -13.18
N ASP A 358 -6.16 30.00 -13.12
CA ASP A 358 -7.09 30.51 -14.13
C ASP A 358 -6.82 29.97 -15.56
N ASP A 359 -6.24 28.76 -15.66
CA ASP A 359 -5.98 28.06 -16.92
C ASP A 359 -7.18 27.16 -17.27
N MET A 360 -8.30 27.79 -17.60
CA MET A 360 -9.56 27.09 -17.88
C MET A 360 -9.51 26.09 -19.05
N PRO A 361 -8.78 26.34 -20.16
CA PRO A 361 -8.61 25.34 -21.21
C PRO A 361 -8.00 24.03 -20.70
N LEU A 362 -6.95 24.13 -19.88
CA LEU A 362 -6.30 22.95 -19.28
C LEU A 362 -7.21 22.27 -18.25
N ALA A 363 -7.91 23.05 -17.41
CA ALA A 363 -8.83 22.51 -16.41
C ALA A 363 -9.96 21.68 -17.06
N ARG A 364 -10.55 22.18 -18.15
CA ARG A 364 -11.61 21.47 -18.89
C ARG A 364 -11.10 20.23 -19.62
N ASP A 365 -9.90 20.27 -20.19
CA ASP A 365 -9.30 19.08 -20.82
C ASP A 365 -9.06 17.97 -19.79
N ALA A 366 -8.45 18.32 -18.65
CA ALA A 366 -8.21 17.39 -17.56
C ALA A 366 -9.51 16.79 -16.98
N GLU A 367 -10.53 17.63 -16.74
CA GLU A 367 -11.86 17.18 -16.30
C GLU A 367 -12.52 16.25 -17.31
N SER A 368 -12.56 16.61 -18.59
CA SER A 368 -13.19 15.80 -19.64
C SER A 368 -12.57 14.40 -19.76
N ARG A 369 -11.25 14.30 -19.56
CA ARG A 369 -10.52 13.03 -19.56
C ARG A 369 -10.93 12.14 -18.38
N LEU A 370 -11.05 12.71 -17.18
CA LEU A 370 -11.53 12.00 -16.00
C LEU A 370 -12.98 11.54 -16.19
N THR A 371 -13.85 12.39 -16.75
CA THR A 371 -15.24 12.02 -17.06
C THR A 371 -15.31 10.87 -18.05
N ARG A 372 -14.46 10.87 -19.08
CA ARG A 372 -14.39 9.75 -20.03
C ARG A 372 -13.94 8.48 -19.33
N LEU A 373 -12.91 8.54 -18.48
CA LEU A 373 -12.43 7.38 -17.73
C LEU A 373 -13.49 6.83 -16.76
N ALA A 374 -14.21 7.69 -16.05
CA ALA A 374 -15.27 7.30 -15.10
C ALA A 374 -16.49 6.63 -15.75
N ARG A 375 -16.66 6.75 -17.07
CA ARG A 375 -17.68 5.99 -17.83
C ARG A 375 -17.23 4.56 -18.14
N LEU A 376 -15.93 4.31 -18.16
CA LEU A 376 -15.32 3.03 -18.54
C LEU A 376 -14.84 2.21 -17.34
N CYS A 377 -14.58 2.87 -16.20
CA CYS A 377 -14.05 2.25 -14.99
C CYS A 377 -15.02 2.43 -13.82
N GLU A 378 -15.38 1.33 -13.14
CA GLU A 378 -16.36 1.34 -12.07
C GLU A 378 -15.78 1.63 -10.67
N LEU A 379 -14.47 1.81 -10.56
CA LEU A 379 -13.82 2.08 -9.28
C LEU A 379 -14.39 3.35 -8.62
N PRO A 380 -14.79 3.30 -7.33
CA PRO A 380 -15.30 4.47 -6.61
C PRO A 380 -14.34 5.65 -6.62
N SER A 381 -13.03 5.40 -6.51
CA SER A 381 -11.98 6.44 -6.55
C SER A 381 -12.01 7.23 -7.86
N ILE A 382 -12.17 6.57 -9.00
CA ILE A 382 -12.21 7.20 -10.33
C ILE A 382 -13.45 8.09 -10.49
N ARG A 383 -14.62 7.58 -10.06
CA ARG A 383 -15.85 8.37 -10.06
C ARG A 383 -15.72 9.59 -9.16
N ALA A 384 -15.10 9.43 -7.98
CA ALA A 384 -14.85 10.53 -7.05
C ALA A 384 -13.96 11.62 -7.66
N TYR A 385 -12.85 11.24 -8.28
CA TYR A 385 -11.95 12.19 -8.94
C TYR A 385 -12.62 12.93 -10.11
N SER A 386 -13.44 12.24 -10.90
CA SER A 386 -14.22 12.87 -11.96
C SER A 386 -15.20 13.90 -11.39
N SER A 387 -16.03 13.51 -10.42
CA SER A 387 -17.02 14.42 -9.83
C SER A 387 -16.35 15.60 -9.12
N TYR A 388 -15.21 15.39 -8.47
CA TYR A 388 -14.42 16.46 -7.85
C TYR A 388 -13.89 17.46 -8.88
N ALA A 389 -13.33 16.96 -9.99
CA ALA A 389 -12.86 17.80 -11.09
C ALA A 389 -14.01 18.59 -11.75
N SER A 390 -15.17 17.97 -11.96
CA SER A 390 -16.37 18.66 -12.48
C SER A 390 -16.85 19.75 -11.52
N GLY A 391 -16.80 19.52 -10.20
CA GLY A 391 -17.09 20.53 -9.19
C GLY A 391 -16.15 21.74 -9.26
N LEU A 392 -14.84 21.49 -9.33
CA LEU A 392 -13.82 22.55 -9.44
C LEU A 392 -14.02 23.41 -10.71
N VAL A 393 -14.26 22.77 -11.85
CA VAL A 393 -14.49 23.47 -13.13
C VAL A 393 -15.82 24.23 -13.11
N GLY A 394 -16.87 23.64 -12.55
CA GLY A 394 -18.19 24.27 -12.40
C GLY A 394 -18.14 25.53 -11.54
N GLU A 395 -17.44 25.46 -10.41
CA GLU A 395 -17.21 26.61 -9.51
C GLU A 395 -16.44 27.72 -10.24
N ALA A 396 -15.36 27.38 -10.94
CA ALA A 396 -14.53 28.36 -11.65
C ALA A 396 -15.28 29.13 -12.75
N VAL A 397 -16.37 28.57 -13.30
CA VAL A 397 -17.17 29.20 -14.35
C VAL A 397 -18.46 29.85 -13.82
N GLY A 398 -18.69 29.80 -12.50
CA GLY A 398 -19.86 30.39 -11.85
C GLY A 398 -21.13 29.55 -11.86
N ASN A 399 -21.05 28.27 -12.22
CA ASN A 399 -22.20 27.34 -12.22
C ASN A 399 -22.32 26.66 -10.84
N ASN A 400 -22.61 27.45 -9.80
CA ASN A 400 -22.49 27.02 -8.41
C ASN A 400 -23.40 25.82 -8.06
N ASP A 401 -24.63 25.76 -8.56
CA ASP A 401 -25.58 24.66 -8.27
C ASP A 401 -25.09 23.31 -8.85
N ASP A 402 -24.59 23.33 -10.08
CA ASP A 402 -24.00 22.15 -10.73
C ASP A 402 -22.69 21.73 -10.04
N ALA A 403 -21.90 22.72 -9.60
CA ALA A 403 -20.66 22.49 -8.85
C ALA A 403 -20.95 21.81 -7.50
N LEU A 404 -21.94 22.29 -6.74
CA LEU A 404 -22.38 21.67 -5.49
C LEU A 404 -22.86 20.23 -5.70
N THR A 405 -23.70 20.00 -6.72
CA THR A 405 -24.17 18.66 -7.09
C THR A 405 -22.99 17.72 -7.39
N SER A 406 -21.98 18.22 -8.11
CA SER A 406 -20.77 17.46 -8.43
C SER A 406 -19.92 17.18 -7.18
N TYR A 407 -19.78 18.15 -6.28
CA TYR A 407 -19.07 17.94 -5.02
C TYR A 407 -19.78 16.94 -4.09
N ASP A 408 -21.11 16.94 -4.01
CA ASP A 408 -21.87 15.96 -3.22
C ASP A 408 -21.68 14.53 -3.75
N GLN A 409 -21.65 14.36 -5.08
CA GLN A 409 -21.31 13.08 -5.70
C GLN A 409 -19.87 12.67 -5.37
N ALA A 410 -18.92 13.61 -5.44
CA ALA A 410 -17.54 13.35 -5.09
C ALA A 410 -17.39 12.92 -3.63
N LEU A 411 -18.10 13.56 -2.68
CA LEU A 411 -18.10 13.18 -1.26
C LEU A 411 -18.56 11.75 -1.04
N LYS A 412 -19.66 11.36 -1.69
CA LYS A 412 -20.17 9.98 -1.62
C LYS A 412 -19.12 9.01 -2.12
N HIS A 413 -18.58 9.24 -3.31
CA HIS A 413 -17.62 8.33 -3.93
C HIS A 413 -16.26 8.27 -3.21
N PHE A 414 -15.74 9.38 -2.66
CA PHE A 414 -14.53 9.35 -1.83
C PHE A 414 -14.76 8.58 -0.52
N SER A 415 -15.97 8.67 0.06
CA SER A 415 -16.32 7.89 1.24
C SER A 415 -16.36 6.39 0.91
N ASP A 416 -17.00 6.01 -0.21
CA ASP A 416 -17.04 4.62 -0.70
C ASP A 416 -15.63 4.09 -1.02
N ALA A 417 -14.73 4.94 -1.51
CA ALA A 417 -13.34 4.62 -1.80
C ALA A 417 -12.43 4.59 -0.56
N ALA A 418 -12.94 4.95 0.63
CA ALA A 418 -12.16 5.12 1.86
C ALA A 418 -10.98 6.10 1.71
N LEU A 419 -11.21 7.24 1.06
CA LEU A 419 -10.24 8.33 0.85
C LEU A 419 -10.63 9.58 1.68
N PRO A 420 -10.39 9.58 3.01
CA PRO A 420 -10.92 10.60 3.92
C PRO A 420 -10.30 11.99 3.73
N LEU A 421 -9.03 12.08 3.30
CA LEU A 421 -8.40 13.38 3.07
C LEU A 421 -9.03 14.09 1.87
N GLU A 422 -9.24 13.37 0.78
CA GLU A 422 -9.89 13.85 -0.43
C GLU A 422 -11.36 14.22 -0.18
N ALA A 423 -12.09 13.43 0.62
CA ALA A 423 -13.43 13.77 1.08
C ALA A 423 -13.44 15.07 1.90
N ALA A 424 -12.51 15.23 2.84
CA ALA A 424 -12.42 16.44 3.67
C ALA A 424 -12.06 17.69 2.84
N ARG A 425 -11.19 17.57 1.84
CA ARG A 425 -10.89 18.66 0.88
C ARG A 425 -12.10 19.05 0.04
N THR A 426 -12.91 18.07 -0.36
CA THR A 426 -14.18 18.32 -1.05
C THR A 426 -15.17 19.09 -0.15
N ARG A 427 -15.27 18.73 1.14
CA ARG A 427 -16.07 19.51 2.12
C ARG A 427 -15.58 20.93 2.28
N LEU A 428 -14.26 21.14 2.31
CA LEU A 428 -13.67 22.48 2.34
C LEU A 428 -14.03 23.29 1.08
N ALA A 429 -14.06 22.66 -0.10
CA ALA A 429 -14.51 23.31 -1.33
C ALA A 429 -15.99 23.72 -1.26
N ILE A 430 -16.88 22.81 -0.84
CA ILE A 430 -18.30 23.12 -0.60
C ILE A 430 -18.46 24.27 0.39
N ALA A 431 -17.70 24.26 1.49
CA ALA A 431 -17.77 25.30 2.51
C ALA A 431 -17.33 26.67 1.97
N ARG A 432 -16.33 26.71 1.07
CA ARG A 432 -15.92 27.96 0.41
C ARG A 432 -17.00 28.47 -0.54
N LEU A 433 -17.55 27.57 -1.36
CA LEU A 433 -18.57 27.90 -2.36
C LEU A 433 -19.85 28.45 -1.72
N THR A 434 -20.24 27.91 -0.56
CA THR A 434 -21.46 28.29 0.16
C THR A 434 -21.25 29.39 1.21
N ALA A 435 -20.01 29.85 1.43
CA ALA A 435 -19.68 30.79 2.51
C ALA A 435 -20.51 32.09 2.51
N THR A 436 -20.86 32.59 1.32
CA THR A 436 -21.63 33.83 1.16
C THR A 436 -23.13 33.62 1.06
N THR A 437 -23.58 32.47 0.55
CA THR A 437 -25.00 32.20 0.29
C THR A 437 -25.66 31.46 1.44
N GLU A 438 -24.96 30.51 2.06
CA GLU A 438 -25.47 29.60 3.10
C GLU A 438 -24.42 29.42 4.21
N PRO A 439 -24.12 30.47 5.00
CA PRO A 439 -23.01 30.48 5.95
C PRO A 439 -23.12 29.42 7.06
N GLU A 440 -24.34 29.01 7.43
CA GLU A 440 -24.56 27.93 8.39
C GLU A 440 -24.15 26.56 7.84
N ILE A 441 -24.46 26.30 6.56
CA ILE A 441 -24.02 25.08 5.85
C ILE A 441 -22.51 25.11 5.68
N ALA A 442 -21.96 26.24 5.25
CA ALA A 442 -20.52 26.43 5.11
C ALA A 442 -19.76 26.14 6.42
N ALA A 443 -20.25 26.65 7.54
CA ALA A 443 -19.67 26.40 8.86
C ALA A 443 -19.75 24.91 9.26
N SER A 444 -20.89 24.26 9.01
CA SER A 444 -21.08 22.83 9.30
C SER A 444 -20.12 21.94 8.50
N GLU A 445 -19.98 22.21 7.20
CA GLU A 445 -19.07 21.51 6.31
C GLU A 445 -17.60 21.74 6.71
N ALA A 446 -17.22 22.99 6.99
CA ALA A 446 -15.89 23.34 7.44
C ALA A 446 -15.52 22.69 8.78
N HIS A 447 -16.44 22.63 9.76
CA HIS A 447 -16.18 21.93 11.02
C HIS A 447 -15.97 20.43 10.81
N THR A 448 -16.75 19.81 9.92
CA THR A 448 -16.60 18.39 9.58
C THR A 448 -15.26 18.13 8.91
N ALA A 449 -14.87 18.97 7.96
CA ALA A 449 -13.56 18.91 7.30
C ALA A 449 -12.41 19.10 8.30
N LEU A 450 -12.48 20.12 9.15
CA LEU A 450 -11.45 20.44 10.14
C LEU A 450 -11.17 19.26 11.08
N ARG A 451 -12.22 18.61 11.59
CA ARG A 451 -12.06 17.43 12.45
C ARG A 451 -11.32 16.29 11.74
N VAL A 452 -11.61 16.07 10.45
CA VAL A 452 -10.87 15.05 9.67
C VAL A 452 -9.42 15.48 9.48
N PHE A 453 -9.17 16.73 9.09
CA PHE A 453 -7.80 17.23 8.93
C PHE A 453 -6.98 17.14 10.22
N GLU A 454 -7.57 17.45 11.37
CA GLU A 454 -6.92 17.31 12.69
C GLU A 454 -6.61 15.83 12.99
N THR A 455 -7.55 14.91 12.79
CA THR A 455 -7.31 13.46 12.96
C THR A 455 -6.20 12.93 12.04
N LEU A 456 -6.13 13.43 10.80
CA LEU A 456 -5.13 13.04 9.82
C LEU A 456 -3.80 13.82 9.97
N ALA A 457 -3.70 14.70 10.96
CA ALA A 457 -2.60 15.65 11.11
C ALA A 457 -2.29 16.47 9.83
N ALA A 458 -3.30 16.71 8.99
CA ALA A 458 -3.20 17.45 7.74
C ALA A 458 -3.16 18.96 7.98
N ARG A 459 -2.04 19.44 8.56
CA ARG A 459 -1.91 20.80 9.13
C ARG A 459 -2.24 21.91 8.14
N PHE A 460 -1.75 21.81 6.90
CA PHE A 460 -1.98 22.82 5.88
C PHE A 460 -3.47 22.98 5.52
N ASP A 461 -4.20 21.87 5.40
CA ASP A 461 -5.63 21.88 5.13
C ASP A 461 -6.42 22.33 6.38
N ALA A 462 -6.00 21.92 7.58
CA ALA A 462 -6.59 22.35 8.85
C ALA A 462 -6.47 23.87 9.05
N ASP A 463 -5.30 24.46 8.79
CA ASP A 463 -5.05 25.90 8.93
C ASP A 463 -5.91 26.72 7.97
N GLN A 464 -6.04 26.27 6.71
CA GLN A 464 -6.93 26.89 5.74
C GLN A 464 -8.41 26.84 6.17
N THR A 465 -8.83 25.69 6.72
CA THR A 465 -10.21 25.49 7.18
C THR A 465 -10.51 26.33 8.42
N ALA A 466 -9.57 26.38 9.36
CA ALA A 466 -9.65 27.23 10.54
C ALA A 466 -9.71 28.73 10.17
N SER A 467 -9.01 29.13 9.11
CA SER A 467 -9.09 30.50 8.60
C SER A 467 -10.47 30.83 8.04
N LEU A 468 -11.07 29.92 7.27
CA LEU A 468 -12.44 30.08 6.76
C LEU A 468 -13.46 30.17 7.90
N LEU A 469 -13.37 29.31 8.92
CA LEU A 469 -14.25 29.35 10.08
C LEU A 469 -14.16 30.70 10.82
N ARG A 470 -12.96 31.25 11.00
CA ARG A 470 -12.78 32.60 11.60
C ARG A 470 -13.45 33.69 10.77
N GLN A 471 -13.38 33.60 9.43
CA GLN A 471 -14.06 34.55 8.53
C GLN A 471 -15.59 34.45 8.64
N LEU A 472 -16.11 33.24 8.90
CA LEU A 472 -17.53 32.97 9.16
C LEU A 472 -17.97 33.33 10.61
N GLY A 473 -17.09 33.92 11.43
CA GLY A 473 -17.37 34.25 12.83
C GLY A 473 -17.44 33.04 13.76
N GLN A 474 -16.96 31.88 13.33
CA GLN A 474 -16.94 30.63 14.08
C GLN A 474 -15.55 30.36 14.69
N PRO A 475 -15.47 29.58 15.78
CA PRO A 475 -14.19 29.20 16.36
C PRO A 475 -13.37 28.34 15.36
N GLY A 476 -12.15 28.78 15.06
CA GLY A 476 -11.20 28.08 14.18
C GLY A 476 -10.47 26.90 14.83
N ARG A 477 -11.10 26.21 15.79
CA ARG A 477 -10.64 24.94 16.35
C ARG A 477 -11.80 23.99 16.29
N SER A 478 -11.57 22.70 16.00
CA SER A 478 -12.60 21.72 16.34
C SER A 478 -12.65 21.69 17.86
N SER A 479 -13.66 22.34 18.44
CA SER A 479 -13.95 22.09 19.85
C SER A 479 -14.31 20.60 19.89
N PRO A 480 -13.70 19.78 20.76
CA PRO A 480 -14.28 18.49 21.05
C PRO A 480 -15.74 18.78 21.36
N ARG A 481 -16.67 18.12 20.67
CA ARG A 481 -18.08 18.21 21.03
C ARG A 481 -18.20 17.54 22.40
N THR A 482 -17.85 18.25 23.48
CA THR A 482 -18.41 18.02 24.80
C THR A 482 -19.89 18.29 24.64
N MET A 483 -20.61 17.24 24.28
CA MET A 483 -22.05 17.22 24.09
C MET A 483 -22.72 17.38 25.46
N GLY A 484 -22.64 18.58 26.03
CA GLY A 484 -23.22 18.97 27.31
C GLY A 484 -22.82 18.10 28.51
N PRO A 485 -23.34 18.40 29.70
CA PRO A 485 -23.26 17.49 30.84
C PRO A 485 -23.97 16.16 30.52
N LEU A 486 -23.59 15.09 31.22
CA LEU A 486 -24.35 13.84 31.21
C LEU A 486 -25.77 14.11 31.73
N THR A 487 -26.77 13.51 31.11
CA THR A 487 -28.11 13.42 31.70
C THR A 487 -28.06 12.57 32.97
N ASN A 488 -29.02 12.74 33.89
CA ASN A 488 -29.09 11.92 35.11
C ASN A 488 -29.00 10.42 34.80
N ARG A 489 -29.65 10.00 33.70
CA ARG A 489 -29.67 8.59 33.30
C ARG A 489 -28.32 8.10 32.76
N GLU A 490 -27.63 8.94 31.98
CA GLU A 490 -26.26 8.62 31.52
C GLU A 490 -25.27 8.58 32.70
N SER A 491 -25.44 9.43 33.71
CA SER A 491 -24.62 9.40 34.94
C SER A 491 -24.83 8.11 35.74
N GLU A 492 -26.08 7.64 35.87
CA GLU A 492 -26.40 6.36 36.51
C GLU A 492 -25.77 5.18 35.77
N VAL A 493 -25.88 5.16 34.43
CA VAL A 493 -25.28 4.12 33.58
C VAL A 493 -23.75 4.16 33.69
N LEU A 494 -23.12 5.33 33.62
CA LEU A 494 -21.67 5.48 33.73
C LEU A 494 -21.14 4.98 35.08
N ARG A 495 -21.86 5.24 36.17
CA ARG A 495 -21.50 4.75 37.50
C ARG A 495 -21.46 3.22 37.55
N LEU A 496 -22.51 2.56 37.07
CA LEU A 496 -22.57 1.09 37.03
C LEU A 496 -21.54 0.48 36.07
N VAL A 497 -21.23 1.19 34.97
CA VAL A 497 -20.14 0.81 34.06
C VAL A 497 -18.79 0.87 34.76
N SER A 498 -18.56 1.90 35.59
CA SER A 498 -17.33 2.11 36.37
C SER A 498 -17.18 1.10 37.51
N GLU A 499 -18.28 0.55 38.00
CA GLU A 499 -18.32 -0.58 38.95
C GLU A 499 -18.05 -1.95 38.28
N GLY A 500 -17.88 -1.98 36.96
CA GLY A 500 -17.53 -3.20 36.21
C GLY A 500 -18.71 -4.06 35.76
N LEU A 501 -19.95 -3.64 35.98
CA LEU A 501 -21.14 -4.47 35.67
C LEU A 501 -21.34 -4.65 34.16
N PRO A 502 -21.64 -5.86 33.65
CA PRO A 502 -21.99 -6.09 32.25
C PRO A 502 -23.33 -5.44 31.89
N ASN A 503 -23.56 -5.18 30.59
CA ASN A 503 -24.73 -4.43 30.12
C ASN A 503 -26.08 -5.08 30.51
N ASP A 504 -26.13 -6.41 30.60
CA ASP A 504 -27.33 -7.16 30.98
C ASP A 504 -27.69 -6.91 32.46
N GLU A 505 -26.69 -6.90 33.36
CA GLU A 505 -26.91 -6.58 34.78
C GLU A 505 -27.27 -5.11 34.99
N ILE A 506 -26.70 -4.20 34.20
CA ILE A 506 -27.08 -2.78 34.21
C ILE A 506 -28.53 -2.61 33.77
N ALA A 507 -28.95 -3.37 32.75
CA ALA A 507 -30.32 -3.34 32.23
C ALA A 507 -31.31 -3.79 33.30
N ASP A 508 -31.04 -4.90 33.99
CA ASP A 508 -31.87 -5.42 35.08
C ASP A 508 -31.95 -4.43 36.24
N ARG A 509 -30.81 -3.86 36.67
CA ARG A 509 -30.74 -2.96 37.82
C ARG A 509 -31.42 -1.62 37.59
N LEU A 510 -31.47 -1.17 36.34
CA LEU A 510 -32.11 0.08 35.95
C LEU A 510 -33.52 -0.11 35.38
N PHE A 511 -34.03 -1.34 35.30
CA PHE A 511 -35.31 -1.67 34.65
C PHE A 511 -35.37 -1.17 33.20
N LEU A 512 -34.31 -1.41 32.43
CA LEU A 512 -34.17 -1.03 31.01
C LEU A 512 -33.97 -2.27 30.14
N SER A 513 -34.12 -2.12 28.82
CA SER A 513 -33.64 -3.15 27.89
C SER A 513 -32.12 -3.03 27.72
N LYS A 514 -31.43 -4.16 27.44
CA LYS A 514 -30.00 -4.19 27.06
C LYS A 514 -29.68 -3.17 25.95
N ARG A 515 -30.53 -3.11 24.93
CA ARG A 515 -30.40 -2.17 23.80
C ARG A 515 -30.46 -0.71 24.26
N THR A 516 -31.27 -0.39 25.27
CA THR A 516 -31.34 0.96 25.83
C THR A 516 -30.06 1.30 26.61
N VAL A 517 -29.49 0.34 27.34
CA VAL A 517 -28.19 0.52 28.03
C VAL A 517 -27.06 0.73 27.01
N GLU A 518 -26.99 -0.07 25.95
CA GLU A 518 -26.01 0.09 24.87
C GLU A 518 -26.12 1.46 24.19
N HIS A 519 -27.36 1.97 24.03
CA HIS A 519 -27.59 3.30 23.50
C HIS A 519 -27.07 4.40 24.43
N HIS A 520 -27.32 4.28 25.75
CA HIS A 520 -26.77 5.21 26.73
C HIS A 520 -25.24 5.17 26.78
N ILE A 521 -24.62 3.98 26.73
CA ILE A 521 -23.16 3.81 26.67
C ILE A 521 -22.58 4.47 25.41
N SER A 522 -23.22 4.26 24.25
CA SER A 522 -22.81 4.88 22.99
C SER A 522 -22.92 6.41 23.06
N SER A 523 -23.97 6.93 23.71
CA SER A 523 -24.12 8.38 23.95
C SER A 523 -23.04 8.92 24.88
N ILE A 524 -22.71 8.20 25.96
CA ILE A 524 -21.64 8.55 26.90
C ILE A 524 -20.28 8.59 26.19
N PHE A 525 -19.94 7.58 25.39
CA PHE A 525 -18.69 7.52 24.63
C PHE A 525 -18.54 8.73 23.72
N ARG A 526 -19.61 9.04 22.99
CA ARG A 526 -19.69 10.24 22.14
C ARG A 526 -19.54 11.54 22.94
N LYS A 527 -20.13 11.63 24.14
CA LYS A 527 -20.00 12.81 25.03
C LYS A 527 -18.61 12.97 25.62
N PHE A 528 -17.91 11.85 25.84
CA PHE A 528 -16.59 11.81 26.47
C PHE A 528 -15.44 11.82 25.45
N GLY A 529 -15.75 11.66 24.15
CA GLY A 529 -14.76 11.59 23.09
C GLY A 529 -13.88 10.34 23.16
N VAL A 530 -14.45 9.24 23.68
CA VAL A 530 -13.76 7.96 23.89
C VAL A 530 -14.38 6.88 23.01
N SER A 531 -13.60 5.86 22.68
CA SER A 531 -14.00 4.78 21.77
C SER A 531 -14.21 3.44 22.49
N SER A 532 -13.73 3.33 23.74
CA SER A 532 -13.78 2.09 24.50
C SER A 532 -14.37 2.25 25.89
N ARG A 533 -14.90 1.15 26.41
CA ARG A 533 -15.41 1.05 27.78
C ARG A 533 -14.33 1.37 28.81
N ALA A 534 -13.11 0.88 28.59
CA ALA A 534 -11.97 1.15 29.47
C ALA A 534 -11.61 2.64 29.50
N GLU A 535 -11.59 3.32 28.34
CA GLU A 535 -11.36 4.76 28.26
C GLU A 535 -12.46 5.57 28.97
N ALA A 536 -13.73 5.16 28.83
CA ALA A 536 -14.85 5.81 29.51
C ALA A 536 -14.74 5.70 31.04
N ILE A 537 -14.32 4.55 31.56
CA ILE A 537 -14.07 4.33 32.99
C ILE A 537 -12.90 5.19 33.46
N ALA A 538 -11.79 5.20 32.73
CA ALA A 538 -10.63 6.03 33.05
C ALA A 538 -10.97 7.53 33.05
N ALA A 539 -11.83 7.98 32.13
CA ALA A 539 -12.31 9.36 32.07
C ALA A 539 -13.25 9.72 33.22
N ALA A 540 -14.09 8.79 33.68
CA ALA A 540 -14.95 8.98 34.85
C ALA A 540 -14.14 9.13 36.14
N LEU A 541 -13.15 8.25 36.35
CA LEU A 541 -12.29 8.26 37.54
C LEU A 541 -11.48 9.56 37.68
N ARG A 542 -11.01 10.14 36.57
CA ARG A 542 -10.30 11.42 36.57
C ARG A 542 -11.15 12.60 37.07
N ARG A 543 -12.48 12.53 36.93
CA ARG A 543 -13.41 13.61 37.34
C ARG A 543 -14.00 13.42 38.74
N SER A 544 -13.86 12.24 39.34
CA SER A 544 -14.31 11.95 40.71
C SER A 544 -13.23 12.18 41.77
N GLY A 545 -12.00 12.53 41.35
CA GLY A 545 -10.87 12.89 42.20
C GLY A 545 -10.57 14.39 42.27
N GLU A 546 -11.37 15.23 41.59
CA GLU A 546 -11.47 16.69 41.78
C GLU A 546 -12.70 16.98 42.65
#